data_AF-V6JPT7-F1
#
_entry.id   AF-V6JPT7-F1
#
_cell.length_a   1.000
_cell.length_b   1.000
_cell.length_c   1.000
_cell.angle_alpha   90.00
_cell.angle_beta   90.00
_cell.angle_gamma   90.00
#
_symmetry.space_group_name_H-M   'P 1'
#
loop_
_entity.id
_entity.type
_entity.pdbx_description
1 polymer ?
#
loop_
_entity_poly.entity_id
_entity_poly.type
_entity_poly.pdbx_seq_one_letter_code
_entity_poly.pdbx_strand_id
1 'polypeptide(L)'
;MASRHDPGPRTGAGSGRRGVPDGLLVGLLALLLSLAALTWSATGLAAWLAHGHWPEGLDFSRTPAAMREMVSAPRDLSAAWPGVASGRLSGYGLFWGLFIGQLMLLAVLTVFAVGTVTRWRVVRAARRAGRYGPPPGADLRKAAPEAAPPEHDPGEPEQRRTPVPAASASTGAATRPGHGPAPHGLLVGAAEDTAADAVRDAAGAVVVVTGDPALWSATAGARSKLGPVHVYDPEQLTDAPARLRWAPHHGCGDPASARDRAAALLAPVRSPARGDEAVHAAALTMLRCWLHAAALAGDPFRQVHRWALTGSSGDAVSVLRTAAGAAPGAAGELEATLTAHPERRDAATELIRRALSCVSQLHVRHACTPSRADRLAWESFVPEGGSLYVVGESLEDPHRGDPATMPLLTALTSAVVGHGRRMAARSSAGRLDPPVTLVLDHPATVAPLPELPSLLANDEPSGLVTYALLRSEQQLGVWWPELAG
;
A
#
# COMPACT_ATOMS: atom_id res chain seq x y z
N MET A 1 53.13 61.50 19.14
CA MET A 1 52.07 61.31 18.11
C MET A 1 52.17 59.88 17.60
N ALA A 2 51.02 59.25 17.29
CA ALA A 2 50.81 57.85 16.88
C ALA A 2 50.58 56.85 18.03
N SER A 3 49.35 56.90 18.52
CA SER A 3 48.60 55.91 19.30
C SER A 3 48.44 54.59 18.53
N ARG A 4 48.80 53.46 19.16
CA ARG A 4 48.40 52.11 18.73
C ARG A 4 47.00 51.80 19.27
N HIS A 5 46.09 51.45 18.37
CA HIS A 5 44.71 51.08 18.66
C HIS A 5 44.62 49.56 18.73
N ASP A 6 44.07 49.06 19.84
CA ASP A 6 43.79 47.65 20.13
C ASP A 6 42.27 47.43 19.91
N PRO A 7 41.79 46.40 19.17
CA PRO A 7 40.36 46.22 18.97
C PRO A 7 39.77 45.35 20.10
N GLY A 8 38.99 45.98 20.98
CA GLY A 8 38.15 45.27 21.95
C GLY A 8 36.99 44.51 21.30
N PRO A 9 36.44 43.49 21.97
CA PRO A 9 35.36 42.65 21.44
C PRO A 9 34.02 43.39 21.49
N ARG A 10 33.32 43.45 20.35
CA ARG A 10 31.98 44.03 20.24
C ARG A 10 30.93 43.04 20.72
N THR A 11 30.48 43.17 21.97
CA THR A 11 29.21 42.61 22.44
C THR A 11 28.08 43.55 22.05
N GLY A 12 27.48 43.33 20.88
CA GLY A 12 26.23 43.97 20.46
C GLY A 12 25.03 43.16 20.93
N ALA A 13 24.55 43.41 22.15
CA ALA A 13 23.26 42.93 22.61
C ALA A 13 22.14 43.76 21.96
N GLY A 14 21.61 43.27 20.84
CA GLY A 14 20.36 43.78 20.26
C GLY A 14 19.17 43.21 21.02
N SER A 15 18.63 43.95 21.98
CA SER A 15 17.33 43.67 22.60
C SER A 15 16.20 43.97 21.61
N GLY A 16 15.87 42.98 20.77
CA GLY A 16 14.71 43.00 19.90
C GLY A 16 13.41 42.87 20.71
N ARG A 17 12.70 43.98 20.85
CA ARG A 17 11.30 44.04 21.33
C ARG A 17 10.43 43.22 20.37
N ARG A 18 10.09 41.98 20.77
CA ARG A 18 9.19 41.09 20.01
C ARG A 18 7.81 41.73 19.92
N GLY A 19 7.45 42.28 18.77
CA GLY A 19 6.07 42.61 18.43
C GLY A 19 5.23 41.34 18.40
N VAL A 20 3.94 41.47 18.73
CA VAL A 20 2.96 40.38 18.53
C VAL A 20 2.98 40.02 17.04
N PRO A 21 3.19 38.75 16.66
CA PRO A 21 3.27 38.38 15.26
C PRO A 21 1.95 38.70 14.55
N ASP A 22 2.01 39.40 13.42
CA ASP A 22 0.83 39.82 12.64
C ASP A 22 -0.08 38.63 12.27
N GLY A 23 0.49 37.43 12.12
CA GLY A 23 -0.28 36.21 11.89
C GLY A 23 -1.16 35.79 13.07
N LEU A 24 -0.78 36.11 14.31
CA LEU A 24 -1.59 35.85 15.50
C LEU A 24 -2.75 36.85 15.59
N LEU A 25 -2.53 38.10 15.20
CA LEU A 25 -3.60 39.11 15.12
C LEU A 25 -4.62 38.77 14.02
N VAL A 26 -4.15 38.38 12.83
CA VAL A 26 -5.03 37.97 11.73
C VAL A 26 -5.79 36.69 12.07
N GLY A 27 -5.12 35.70 12.69
CA GLY A 27 -5.76 34.45 13.12
C GLY A 27 -6.83 34.67 14.19
N LEU A 28 -6.56 35.54 15.17
CA LEU A 28 -7.53 35.90 16.19
C LEU A 28 -8.74 36.64 15.60
N LEU A 29 -8.51 37.57 14.67
CA LEU A 29 -9.58 38.33 14.03
C LEU A 29 -10.45 37.43 13.14
N ALA A 30 -9.85 36.50 12.40
CA ALA A 30 -10.58 35.49 11.64
C ALA A 30 -11.41 34.58 12.53
N LEU A 31 -10.85 34.12 13.66
CA LEU A 31 -11.57 33.29 14.65
C LEU A 31 -12.80 34.03 15.20
N LEU A 32 -12.63 35.30 15.59
CA LEU A 32 -13.72 36.11 16.13
C LEU A 32 -14.83 36.35 15.10
N LEU A 33 -14.47 36.60 13.84
CA LEU A 33 -15.44 36.77 12.74
C LEU A 33 -16.18 35.46 12.43
N SER A 34 -15.48 34.32 12.37
CA SER A 34 -16.11 33.02 12.16
C SER A 34 -17.07 32.68 13.28
N LEU A 35 -16.69 32.97 14.52
CA LEU A 35 -17.51 32.70 15.70
C LEU A 35 -18.77 33.59 15.75
N ALA A 36 -18.65 34.86 15.35
CA ALA A 36 -19.79 35.74 15.17
C ALA A 36 -20.74 35.25 14.05
N ALA A 37 -20.19 34.85 12.90
CA ALA A 37 -20.99 34.30 11.79
C ALA A 37 -21.73 33.00 12.15
N LEU A 38 -21.07 32.10 12.89
CA LEU A 38 -21.68 30.87 13.41
C LEU A 38 -22.83 31.19 14.38
N THR A 39 -22.63 32.14 15.29
CA THR A 39 -23.67 32.51 16.27
C THR A 39 -24.89 33.14 15.59
N TRP A 40 -24.67 34.04 14.63
CA TRP A 40 -25.75 34.67 13.87
C TRP A 40 -26.53 33.66 13.02
N SER A 41 -25.83 32.80 12.27
CA SER A 41 -26.46 31.79 11.42
C SER A 41 -27.16 30.70 12.25
N ALA A 42 -26.59 30.23 13.35
CA ALA A 42 -27.25 29.29 14.26
C ALA A 42 -28.55 29.88 14.85
N THR A 43 -28.55 31.16 15.21
CA THR A 43 -29.76 31.84 15.73
C THR A 43 -30.85 31.93 14.67
N GLY A 44 -30.51 32.31 13.45
CA GLY A 44 -31.45 32.41 12.34
C GLY A 44 -31.99 31.07 11.87
N LEU A 45 -31.13 30.04 11.72
CA LEU A 45 -31.56 28.69 11.37
C LEU A 45 -32.42 28.05 12.45
N ALA A 46 -32.11 28.28 13.74
CA ALA A 46 -32.91 27.72 14.83
C ALA A 46 -34.32 28.32 14.87
N ALA A 47 -34.44 29.64 14.66
CA ALA A 47 -35.74 30.31 14.57
C ALA A 47 -36.53 29.88 13.31
N TRP A 48 -35.86 29.70 12.17
CA TRP A 48 -36.49 29.18 10.95
C TRP A 48 -37.00 27.74 11.11
N LEU A 49 -36.21 26.87 11.74
CA LEU A 49 -36.62 25.48 12.01
C LEU A 49 -37.73 25.36 13.06
N ALA A 50 -37.76 26.27 14.04
CA ALA A 50 -38.78 26.25 15.10
C ALA A 50 -40.11 26.90 14.69
N HIS A 51 -40.05 27.99 13.92
CA HIS A 51 -41.22 28.85 13.65
C HIS A 51 -41.52 29.02 12.15
N GLY A 52 -40.74 28.41 11.26
CA GLY A 52 -40.99 28.38 9.81
C GLY A 52 -40.62 29.65 9.05
N HIS A 53 -40.14 30.69 9.73
CA HIS A 53 -39.75 31.96 9.11
C HIS A 53 -38.44 32.48 9.72
N TRP A 54 -37.69 33.27 8.96
CA TRP A 54 -36.51 33.94 9.48
C TRP A 54 -36.95 35.08 10.43
N PRO A 55 -36.33 35.26 11.60
CA PRO A 55 -36.76 36.28 12.55
C PRO A 55 -36.29 37.68 12.09
N GLU A 56 -37.24 38.61 12.06
CA GLU A 56 -36.99 40.02 11.78
C GLU A 56 -36.26 40.68 12.98
N GLY A 57 -35.20 41.44 12.72
CA GLY A 57 -34.39 42.12 13.75
C GLY A 57 -33.07 41.44 14.15
N LEU A 58 -32.65 40.37 13.47
CA LEU A 58 -31.32 39.76 13.63
C LEU A 58 -30.22 40.58 12.94
N ASP A 59 -29.75 41.64 13.61
CA ASP A 59 -28.63 42.42 13.14
C ASP A 59 -27.28 41.72 13.38
N PHE A 60 -26.53 41.45 12.32
CA PHE A 60 -25.19 40.86 12.42
C PHE A 60 -24.23 41.66 13.31
N SER A 61 -24.39 42.98 13.34
CA SER A 61 -23.58 43.91 14.15
C SER A 61 -23.79 43.75 15.66
N ARG A 62 -24.90 43.15 16.11
CA ARG A 62 -25.19 42.92 17.54
C ARG A 62 -24.70 41.58 18.06
N THR A 63 -24.21 40.71 17.18
CA THR A 63 -23.74 39.36 17.53
C THR A 63 -22.68 39.34 18.64
N PRO A 64 -21.69 40.25 18.69
CA PRO A 64 -20.69 40.25 19.77
C PRO A 64 -21.30 40.51 21.17
N ALA A 65 -22.35 41.33 21.26
CA ALA A 65 -23.06 41.59 22.51
C ALA A 65 -23.91 40.39 22.92
N ALA A 66 -24.61 39.76 21.95
CA ALA A 66 -25.37 38.54 22.17
C ALA A 66 -24.48 37.38 22.66
N MET A 67 -23.29 37.20 22.05
CA MET A 67 -22.33 36.19 22.47
C MET A 67 -21.88 36.36 23.93
N ARG A 68 -21.67 37.61 24.37
CA ARG A 68 -21.29 37.90 25.76
C ARG A 68 -22.41 37.53 26.74
N GLU A 69 -23.66 37.81 26.40
CA GLU A 69 -24.82 37.46 27.23
C GLU A 69 -25.12 35.95 27.24
N MET A 70 -24.79 35.23 26.17
CA MET A 70 -24.93 33.78 26.11
C MET A 70 -23.86 33.05 26.94
N VAL A 71 -22.71 33.68 27.16
CA VAL A 71 -21.66 33.16 28.06
C VAL A 71 -22.07 33.36 29.53
N SER A 72 -22.74 34.46 29.86
CA SER A 72 -23.24 34.73 31.23
C SER A 72 -24.55 33.98 31.55
N ALA A 73 -25.43 33.78 30.58
CA ALA A 73 -26.72 33.11 30.74
C ALA A 73 -27.00 32.10 29.60
N PRO A 74 -26.41 30.89 29.62
CA PRO A 74 -26.43 29.93 28.49
C PRO A 74 -27.82 29.37 28.11
N ARG A 75 -28.81 29.57 28.98
CA ARG A 75 -30.19 29.04 28.81
C ARG A 75 -31.21 30.10 28.40
N ASP A 76 -30.84 31.39 28.39
CA ASP A 76 -31.75 32.49 28.08
C ASP A 76 -31.40 33.13 26.72
N LEU A 77 -31.95 32.55 25.65
CA LEU A 77 -31.73 33.01 24.28
C LEU A 77 -32.41 34.38 24.02
N SER A 78 -33.46 34.71 24.78
CA SER A 78 -34.16 35.99 24.69
C SER A 78 -33.36 37.15 25.29
N ALA A 79 -32.60 36.91 26.36
CA ALA A 79 -31.69 37.90 26.93
C ALA A 79 -30.57 38.30 25.96
N ALA A 80 -30.13 37.37 25.11
CA ALA A 80 -29.09 37.61 24.12
C ALA A 80 -29.56 38.46 22.91
N TRP A 81 -30.85 38.44 22.59
CA TRP A 81 -31.44 39.15 21.45
C TRP A 81 -32.69 39.95 21.85
N PRO A 82 -32.53 41.04 22.63
CA PRO A 82 -33.67 41.77 23.20
C PRO A 82 -34.57 42.47 22.17
N GLY A 83 -34.16 42.54 20.90
CA GLY A 83 -34.96 43.08 19.79
C GLY A 83 -35.89 42.07 19.11
N VAL A 84 -35.81 40.79 19.46
CA VAL A 84 -36.63 39.72 18.88
C VAL A 84 -37.69 39.29 19.89
N ALA A 85 -38.97 39.33 19.50
CA ALA A 85 -40.07 38.96 20.40
C ALA A 85 -39.86 37.54 20.95
N SER A 86 -39.92 37.38 22.28
CA SER A 86 -39.55 36.15 23.02
C SER A 86 -40.29 34.89 22.57
N GLY A 87 -41.46 35.04 21.94
CA GLY A 87 -42.24 33.94 21.35
C GLY A 87 -41.77 33.44 19.97
N ARG A 88 -40.77 34.07 19.35
CA ARG A 88 -40.24 33.73 18.01
C ARG A 88 -38.83 33.12 18.03
N LEU A 89 -38.27 32.87 19.22
CA LEU A 89 -36.97 32.23 19.39
C LEU A 89 -37.16 30.75 19.69
N SER A 90 -36.28 29.90 19.15
CA SER A 90 -36.31 28.46 19.43
C SER A 90 -35.86 28.15 20.86
N GLY A 91 -36.26 27.01 21.41
CA GLY A 91 -35.69 26.51 22.66
C GLY A 91 -34.16 26.39 22.59
N TYR A 92 -33.48 26.67 23.71
CA TYR A 92 -32.01 26.73 23.81
C TYR A 92 -31.30 25.49 23.24
N GLY A 93 -31.90 24.31 23.33
CA GLY A 93 -31.32 23.06 22.82
C GLY A 93 -31.15 23.03 21.29
N LEU A 94 -32.07 23.60 20.52
CA LEU A 94 -31.99 23.63 19.05
C LEU A 94 -30.89 24.57 18.58
N PHE A 95 -30.77 25.73 19.24
CA PHE A 95 -29.67 26.67 19.00
C PHE A 95 -28.30 26.02 19.26
N TRP A 96 -28.11 25.40 20.43
CA TRP A 96 -26.83 24.78 20.78
C TRP A 96 -26.50 23.59 19.87
N GLY A 97 -27.50 22.80 19.46
CA GLY A 97 -27.32 21.71 18.50
C GLY A 97 -26.82 22.19 17.14
N LEU A 98 -27.43 23.25 16.59
CA LEU A 98 -27.02 23.82 15.31
C LEU A 98 -25.66 24.53 15.41
N PHE A 99 -25.40 25.25 16.49
CA PHE A 99 -24.12 25.91 16.71
C PHE A 99 -22.96 24.90 16.80
N ILE A 100 -23.11 23.84 17.61
CA ILE A 100 -22.10 22.78 17.74
C ILE A 100 -21.95 22.02 16.41
N GLY A 101 -23.05 21.72 15.72
CA GLY A 101 -23.04 21.06 14.42
C GLY A 101 -22.27 21.86 13.35
N GLN A 102 -22.52 23.17 13.26
CA GLN A 102 -21.81 24.04 12.33
C GLN A 102 -20.32 24.21 12.69
N LEU A 103 -20.00 24.28 13.99
CA LEU A 103 -18.61 24.34 14.45
C LEU A 103 -17.85 23.05 14.11
N MET A 104 -18.48 21.89 14.29
CA MET A 104 -17.89 20.59 13.91
C MET A 104 -17.69 20.48 12.40
N LEU A 105 -18.67 20.92 11.61
CA LEU A 105 -18.56 20.96 10.14
C LEU A 105 -17.41 21.85 9.68
N LEU A 106 -17.30 23.07 10.24
CA LEU A 106 -16.24 24.01 9.91
C LEU A 106 -14.85 23.48 10.30
N ALA A 107 -14.73 22.82 11.46
CA ALA A 107 -13.51 22.16 11.87
C ALA A 107 -13.09 21.05 10.89
N VAL A 108 -14.03 20.18 10.49
CA VAL A 108 -13.77 19.10 9.52
C VAL A 108 -13.34 19.66 8.17
N LEU A 109 -14.04 20.68 7.65
CA LEU A 109 -13.68 21.34 6.38
C LEU A 109 -12.32 22.01 6.45
N THR A 110 -11.96 22.62 7.59
CA THR A 110 -10.65 23.26 7.78
C THR A 110 -9.52 22.23 7.78
N VAL A 111 -9.69 21.10 8.48
CA VAL A 111 -8.71 20.00 8.49
C VAL A 111 -8.56 19.41 7.08
N PHE A 112 -9.67 19.20 6.37
CA PHE A 112 -9.67 18.69 5.00
C PHE A 112 -8.98 19.67 4.02
N ALA A 113 -9.27 20.97 4.11
CA ALA A 113 -8.63 22.00 3.29
C ALA A 113 -7.12 22.12 3.57
N VAL A 114 -6.70 22.05 4.83
CA VAL A 114 -5.28 22.05 5.19
C VAL A 114 -4.58 20.77 4.68
N GLY A 115 -5.21 19.61 4.81
CA GLY A 115 -4.67 18.32 4.31
C GLY A 115 -4.54 18.27 2.79
N THR A 116 -5.49 18.84 2.06
CA THR A 116 -5.46 18.91 0.59
C THR A 116 -4.45 19.95 0.08
N VAL A 117 -4.37 21.13 0.69
CA VAL A 117 -3.42 22.19 0.30
C VAL A 117 -1.98 21.82 0.63
N THR A 118 -1.71 21.15 1.75
CA THR A 118 -0.35 20.66 2.08
C THR A 118 0.12 19.60 1.09
N ARG A 119 -0.74 18.61 0.77
CA ARG A 119 -0.48 17.62 -0.30
C ARG A 119 -0.24 18.29 -1.66
N TRP A 120 -1.05 19.28 -2.03
CA TRP A 120 -0.92 19.97 -3.31
C TRP A 120 0.36 20.85 -3.39
N ARG A 121 0.76 21.51 -2.30
CA ARG A 121 1.97 22.32 -2.24
C ARG A 121 3.24 21.49 -2.32
N VAL A 122 3.26 20.30 -1.71
CA VAL A 122 4.39 19.35 -1.81
C VAL A 122 4.58 18.88 -3.25
N VAL A 123 3.49 18.51 -3.94
CA VAL A 123 3.53 18.12 -5.35
C VAL A 123 3.99 19.28 -6.25
N ARG A 124 3.58 20.51 -5.96
CA ARG A 124 3.92 21.69 -6.77
C ARG A 124 5.34 22.21 -6.52
N ALA A 125 5.91 21.99 -5.33
CA ALA A 125 7.31 22.27 -5.03
C ALA A 125 8.25 21.30 -5.77
N ALA A 126 7.90 20.02 -5.84
CA ALA A 126 8.63 19.01 -6.62
C ALA A 126 8.67 19.35 -8.12
N ARG A 127 7.57 19.91 -8.67
CA ARG A 127 7.52 20.36 -10.08
C ARG A 127 8.36 21.61 -10.38
N ARG A 128 8.67 22.46 -9.38
CA ARG A 128 9.53 23.64 -9.57
C ARG A 128 11.01 23.35 -9.40
N ALA A 129 11.37 22.35 -8.59
CA ALA A 129 12.75 21.90 -8.42
C ALA A 129 13.33 21.22 -9.69
N GLY A 130 12.48 20.60 -10.52
CA GLY A 130 12.90 19.99 -11.80
C GLY A 130 13.15 20.96 -12.96
N ARG A 131 13.15 22.30 -12.73
CA ARG A 131 13.32 23.31 -13.79
C ARG A 131 14.59 24.19 -13.67
N TYR A 132 15.52 23.89 -12.77
CA TYR A 132 16.80 24.62 -12.67
C TYR A 132 18.02 23.68 -12.70
N GLY A 133 18.71 23.65 -13.85
CA GLY A 133 20.17 23.51 -14.00
C GLY A 133 20.79 22.10 -14.02
N PRO A 134 21.64 21.77 -15.03
CA PRO A 134 22.49 20.57 -14.99
C PRO A 134 23.74 20.79 -14.12
N PRO A 135 24.27 19.75 -13.43
CA PRO A 135 25.52 19.87 -12.66
C PRO A 135 26.76 19.82 -13.57
N PRO A 136 27.89 20.42 -13.14
CA PRO A 136 29.10 20.53 -13.94
C PRO A 136 29.98 19.28 -13.85
N GLY A 137 30.48 18.85 -15.01
CA GLY A 137 31.83 18.29 -15.19
C GLY A 137 32.10 16.87 -14.68
N ALA A 138 32.29 15.94 -15.62
CA ALA A 138 33.42 15.02 -15.59
C ALA A 138 33.64 14.45 -17.01
N ASP A 139 34.60 15.03 -17.70
CA ASP A 139 35.24 14.49 -18.90
C ASP A 139 35.77 13.08 -18.65
N LEU A 140 35.37 12.11 -19.47
CA LEU A 140 36.19 10.94 -19.81
C LEU A 140 35.98 10.59 -21.29
N ARG A 141 36.71 11.30 -22.15
CA ARG A 141 37.03 10.88 -23.52
C ARG A 141 38.46 10.30 -23.55
N LYS A 142 38.55 9.00 -23.84
CA LYS A 142 39.66 8.26 -24.52
C LYS A 142 39.43 6.77 -24.22
N ALA A 143 39.60 5.80 -25.10
CA ALA A 143 39.92 5.74 -26.52
C ALA A 143 39.61 4.29 -26.96
N ALA A 144 39.06 4.09 -28.15
CA ALA A 144 39.20 2.83 -28.91
C ALA A 144 38.94 3.13 -30.40
N PRO A 145 39.65 2.45 -31.31
CA PRO A 145 39.92 2.96 -32.64
C PRO A 145 38.90 2.55 -33.70
N GLU A 146 38.93 3.39 -34.73
CA GLU A 146 38.25 3.39 -36.01
C GLU A 146 38.52 2.14 -36.86
N ALA A 147 37.45 1.61 -37.46
CA ALA A 147 37.50 0.81 -38.68
C ALA A 147 36.32 1.24 -39.58
N ALA A 148 36.68 1.71 -40.77
CA ALA A 148 35.83 2.30 -41.80
C ALA A 148 35.11 1.23 -42.66
N PRO A 149 34.12 1.62 -43.49
CA PRO A 149 33.03 0.79 -44.01
C PRO A 149 33.27 0.31 -45.46
N PRO A 150 32.35 -0.48 -46.05
CA PRO A 150 32.17 -0.49 -47.49
C PRO A 150 30.88 0.22 -47.92
N GLU A 151 31.03 1.17 -48.84
CA GLU A 151 30.00 1.75 -49.70
C GLU A 151 29.46 0.70 -50.70
N HIS A 152 28.16 0.82 -51.02
CA HIS A 152 27.65 0.36 -52.31
C HIS A 152 26.61 1.37 -52.84
N ASP A 153 26.92 1.92 -54.01
CA ASP A 153 26.10 2.81 -54.84
C ASP A 153 25.29 1.96 -55.87
N PRO A 154 24.43 2.50 -56.76
CA PRO A 154 23.05 2.05 -56.90
C PRO A 154 22.71 1.56 -58.34
N GLY A 155 21.47 1.11 -58.55
CA GLY A 155 20.84 1.14 -59.89
C GLY A 155 20.21 -0.17 -60.39
N GLU A 156 18.90 -0.08 -60.64
CA GLU A 156 17.96 -0.91 -61.42
C GLU A 156 18.46 -1.48 -62.78
N PRO A 157 17.73 -2.39 -63.51
CA PRO A 157 16.26 -2.61 -63.51
C PRO A 157 15.69 -4.06 -63.65
N GLU A 158 14.42 -4.20 -63.22
CA GLU A 158 13.26 -4.89 -63.81
C GLU A 158 13.37 -6.28 -64.50
N GLN A 159 12.66 -7.30 -63.96
CA GLN A 159 11.77 -8.21 -64.77
C GLN A 159 10.94 -9.23 -63.93
N ARG A 160 9.63 -8.96 -63.81
CA ARG A 160 8.45 -9.80 -64.13
C ARG A 160 8.43 -11.31 -63.76
N ARG A 161 7.52 -11.73 -62.86
CA ARG A 161 6.40 -12.72 -63.03
C ARG A 161 5.75 -13.20 -61.70
N THR A 162 4.46 -12.86 -61.54
CA THR A 162 3.23 -13.59 -61.06
C THR A 162 3.27 -14.83 -60.10
N PRO A 163 2.16 -15.16 -59.38
CA PRO A 163 2.15 -15.49 -57.93
C PRO A 163 1.43 -16.82 -57.50
N VAL A 164 1.35 -17.06 -56.16
CA VAL A 164 0.40 -17.93 -55.38
C VAL A 164 0.76 -19.45 -55.28
N PRO A 165 0.34 -20.31 -54.28
CA PRO A 165 -0.51 -20.17 -53.04
C PRO A 165 0.17 -20.62 -51.70
N ALA A 166 -0.18 -20.13 -50.50
CA ALA A 166 -1.40 -20.23 -49.65
C ALA A 166 -1.47 -21.45 -48.69
N ALA A 167 -1.65 -21.17 -47.39
CA ALA A 167 -2.40 -21.95 -46.40
C ALA A 167 -2.64 -21.04 -45.16
N SER A 168 -3.65 -20.17 -45.20
CA SER A 168 -5.04 -20.40 -44.78
C SER A 168 -5.24 -20.32 -43.26
N ALA A 169 -5.47 -19.09 -42.79
CA ALA A 169 -6.26 -18.81 -41.60
C ALA A 169 -7.73 -19.16 -41.90
N SER A 170 -8.34 -20.02 -41.08
CA SER A 170 -9.76 -20.32 -41.15
C SER A 170 -10.54 -19.37 -40.23
N THR A 171 -11.26 -18.43 -40.84
CA THR A 171 -12.36 -17.72 -40.19
C THR A 171 -13.64 -18.52 -40.43
N GLY A 172 -14.28 -18.99 -39.37
CA GLY A 172 -15.58 -19.67 -39.37
C GLY A 172 -16.58 -18.89 -38.51
N ALA A 173 -17.81 -18.79 -39.01
CA ALA A 173 -18.84 -17.83 -38.61
C ALA A 173 -19.51 -18.06 -37.24
N ALA A 174 -20.04 -16.95 -36.73
CA ALA A 174 -20.94 -16.73 -35.61
C ALA A 174 -21.70 -17.95 -35.05
N THR A 175 -21.39 -18.27 -33.80
CA THR A 175 -22.29 -18.92 -32.83
C THR A 175 -22.11 -18.17 -31.50
N ARG A 176 -23.19 -17.91 -30.75
CA ARG A 176 -23.12 -17.26 -29.42
C ARG A 176 -22.02 -17.92 -28.59
N PRO A 177 -21.13 -17.19 -27.90
CA PRO A 177 -20.10 -17.85 -27.12
C PRO A 177 -20.78 -18.62 -25.99
N GLY A 178 -20.72 -19.95 -26.05
CA GLY A 178 -20.76 -20.73 -24.83
C GLY A 178 -19.53 -20.35 -24.00
N HIS A 179 -19.70 -20.25 -22.69
CA HIS A 179 -18.61 -20.11 -21.70
C HIS A 179 -17.70 -21.34 -21.83
N GLY A 180 -16.74 -21.28 -22.75
CA GLY A 180 -15.55 -22.13 -22.69
C GLY A 180 -14.66 -21.62 -21.56
N PRO A 181 -13.85 -22.49 -20.92
CA PRO A 181 -12.97 -22.08 -19.84
C PRO A 181 -12.07 -20.94 -20.32
N ALA A 182 -11.98 -19.87 -19.53
CA ALA A 182 -11.13 -18.73 -19.85
C ALA A 182 -9.68 -19.20 -20.13
N PRO A 183 -8.98 -18.63 -21.14
CA PRO A 183 -7.59 -18.97 -21.40
C PRO A 183 -6.73 -18.63 -20.17
N HIS A 184 -5.98 -19.60 -19.66
CA HIS A 184 -5.04 -19.42 -18.55
C HIS A 184 -3.65 -19.05 -19.09
N GLY A 185 -2.80 -18.53 -18.20
CA GLY A 185 -1.48 -18.01 -18.52
C GLY A 185 -1.39 -16.49 -18.34
N LEU A 186 -0.51 -15.87 -19.12
CA LEU A 186 -0.28 -14.43 -19.09
C LEU A 186 -1.24 -13.71 -20.04
N LEU A 187 -2.08 -12.82 -19.50
CA LEU A 187 -3.04 -12.03 -20.28
C LEU A 187 -2.78 -10.54 -20.05
N VAL A 188 -2.46 -9.81 -21.11
CA VAL A 188 -2.24 -8.36 -21.07
C VAL A 188 -3.46 -7.65 -21.66
N GLY A 189 -4.01 -6.67 -20.94
CA GLY A 189 -5.19 -5.93 -21.38
C GLY A 189 -6.46 -6.80 -21.42
N ALA A 190 -6.58 -7.75 -20.48
CA ALA A 190 -7.74 -8.63 -20.38
C ALA A 190 -9.03 -7.83 -20.14
N ALA A 191 -10.16 -8.35 -20.62
CA ALA A 191 -11.48 -7.78 -20.36
C ALA A 191 -11.80 -7.78 -18.85
N GLU A 192 -12.59 -6.82 -18.38
CA GLU A 192 -12.92 -6.63 -16.95
C GLU A 192 -13.49 -7.91 -16.29
N ASP A 193 -14.32 -8.67 -17.02
CA ASP A 193 -14.97 -9.87 -16.50
C ASP A 193 -14.04 -11.11 -16.45
N THR A 194 -12.86 -11.07 -17.07
CA THR A 194 -11.95 -12.22 -17.20
C THR A 194 -11.60 -12.83 -15.84
N ALA A 195 -11.32 -12.00 -14.84
CA ALA A 195 -11.01 -12.45 -13.49
C ALA A 195 -12.20 -13.18 -12.85
N ALA A 196 -13.40 -12.59 -12.96
CA ALA A 196 -14.62 -13.16 -12.39
C ALA A 196 -15.01 -14.47 -13.08
N ASP A 197 -14.82 -14.56 -14.39
CA ASP A 197 -15.03 -15.78 -15.17
C ASP A 197 -14.06 -16.87 -14.73
N ALA A 198 -12.76 -16.58 -14.62
CA ALA A 198 -11.75 -17.54 -14.15
C ALA A 198 -12.04 -18.07 -12.73
N VAL A 199 -12.54 -17.23 -11.83
CA VAL A 199 -12.96 -17.64 -10.48
C VAL A 199 -14.19 -18.56 -10.52
N ARG A 200 -15.16 -18.25 -11.39
CA ARG A 200 -16.40 -19.04 -11.54
C ARG A 200 -16.12 -20.41 -12.19
N ASP A 201 -15.20 -20.45 -13.14
CA ASP A 201 -14.83 -21.67 -13.89
C ASP A 201 -13.85 -22.57 -13.13
N ALA A 202 -13.29 -22.11 -12.00
CA ALA A 202 -12.32 -22.88 -11.22
C ALA A 202 -12.92 -24.18 -10.67
N ALA A 203 -12.39 -25.32 -11.12
CA ALA A 203 -12.85 -26.66 -10.78
C ALA A 203 -12.55 -27.08 -9.33
N GLY A 204 -11.48 -26.54 -8.73
CA GLY A 204 -11.05 -26.85 -7.37
C GLY A 204 -10.96 -25.62 -6.49
N ALA A 205 -9.98 -25.62 -5.59
CA ALA A 205 -9.71 -24.46 -4.75
C ALA A 205 -9.20 -23.28 -5.60
N VAL A 206 -9.46 -22.05 -5.15
CA VAL A 206 -9.09 -20.83 -5.88
C VAL A 206 -8.41 -19.83 -4.97
N VAL A 207 -7.34 -19.21 -5.45
CA VAL A 207 -6.64 -18.11 -4.80
C VAL A 207 -6.80 -16.90 -5.69
N VAL A 208 -7.41 -15.83 -5.17
CA VAL A 208 -7.65 -14.60 -5.91
C VAL A 208 -6.80 -13.51 -5.29
N VAL A 209 -5.89 -12.92 -6.07
CA VAL A 209 -5.20 -11.68 -5.70
C VAL A 209 -5.85 -10.57 -6.48
N THR A 210 -6.36 -9.54 -5.81
CA THR A 210 -7.02 -8.43 -6.52
C THR A 210 -6.96 -7.14 -5.70
N GLY A 211 -6.94 -6.01 -6.42
CA GLY A 211 -7.15 -4.70 -5.85
C GLY A 211 -8.57 -4.17 -6.01
N ASP A 212 -9.47 -4.96 -6.60
CA ASP A 212 -10.88 -4.62 -6.81
C ASP A 212 -11.79 -5.36 -5.82
N PRO A 213 -12.35 -4.67 -4.82
CA PRO A 213 -13.34 -5.26 -3.92
C PRO A 213 -14.61 -5.76 -4.60
N ALA A 214 -14.94 -5.27 -5.80
CA ALA A 214 -16.12 -5.74 -6.53
C ALA A 214 -15.98 -7.19 -6.99
N LEU A 215 -14.76 -7.66 -7.28
CA LEU A 215 -14.50 -9.07 -7.61
C LEU A 215 -14.88 -10.00 -6.45
N TRP A 216 -14.60 -9.60 -5.20
CA TRP A 216 -15.06 -10.30 -4.01
C TRP A 216 -16.59 -10.38 -3.96
N SER A 217 -17.27 -9.23 -4.04
CA SER A 217 -18.74 -9.16 -3.95
C SER A 217 -19.42 -9.96 -5.07
N ALA A 218 -18.83 -10.00 -6.27
CA ALA A 218 -19.36 -10.70 -7.42
C ALA A 218 -19.22 -12.23 -7.33
N THR A 219 -18.16 -12.75 -6.70
CA THR A 219 -17.79 -14.17 -6.81
C THR A 219 -17.85 -14.96 -5.50
N ALA A 220 -17.68 -14.32 -4.34
CA ALA A 220 -17.62 -15.01 -3.05
C ALA A 220 -18.89 -15.82 -2.73
N GLY A 221 -20.07 -15.29 -3.05
CA GLY A 221 -21.35 -15.97 -2.81
C GLY A 221 -21.57 -17.21 -3.69
N ALA A 222 -20.96 -17.27 -4.88
CA ALA A 222 -20.97 -18.47 -5.71
C ALA A 222 -19.97 -19.50 -5.17
N ARG A 223 -18.76 -19.06 -4.81
CA ARG A 223 -17.70 -19.92 -4.25
C ARG A 223 -18.08 -20.54 -2.91
N SER A 224 -18.85 -19.85 -2.06
CA SER A 224 -19.29 -20.37 -0.77
C SER A 224 -20.22 -21.58 -0.86
N LYS A 225 -20.78 -21.85 -2.04
CA LYS A 225 -21.57 -23.06 -2.33
C LYS A 225 -20.68 -24.28 -2.61
N LEU A 226 -19.40 -24.08 -2.91
CA LEU A 226 -18.45 -25.11 -3.31
C LEU A 226 -17.48 -25.49 -2.18
N GLY A 227 -17.12 -24.53 -1.32
CA GLY A 227 -16.19 -24.74 -0.21
C GLY A 227 -16.09 -23.52 0.71
N PRO A 228 -15.24 -23.57 1.75
CA PRO A 228 -15.03 -22.44 2.62
C PRO A 228 -14.45 -21.25 1.85
N VAL A 229 -14.93 -20.04 2.14
CA VAL A 229 -14.42 -18.80 1.52
C VAL A 229 -13.77 -17.95 2.59
N HIS A 230 -12.49 -17.67 2.41
CA HIS A 230 -11.67 -16.85 3.28
C HIS A 230 -11.22 -15.60 2.54
N VAL A 231 -11.04 -14.52 3.29
CA VAL A 231 -10.47 -13.28 2.78
C VAL A 231 -9.38 -12.79 3.73
N TYR A 232 -8.20 -12.55 3.17
CA TYR A 232 -7.13 -11.80 3.80
C TYR A 232 -7.15 -10.39 3.22
N ASP A 233 -7.71 -9.47 3.99
CA ASP A 233 -7.92 -8.07 3.62
C ASP A 233 -7.39 -7.20 4.78
N PRO A 234 -6.06 -7.03 4.87
CA PRO A 234 -5.43 -6.33 5.98
C PRO A 234 -5.76 -4.85 5.99
N GLU A 235 -6.26 -4.26 4.89
CA GLU A 235 -6.63 -2.84 4.72
C GLU A 235 -8.13 -2.59 4.87
N GLN A 236 -8.95 -3.63 5.03
CA GLN A 236 -10.40 -3.56 5.24
C GLN A 236 -11.16 -2.96 4.04
N LEU A 237 -10.76 -3.31 2.82
CA LEU A 237 -11.36 -2.82 1.57
C LEU A 237 -12.68 -3.51 1.21
N THR A 238 -12.92 -4.73 1.71
CA THR A 238 -14.12 -5.52 1.41
C THR A 238 -15.23 -5.35 2.45
N ASP A 239 -16.45 -5.78 2.12
CA ASP A 239 -17.57 -5.86 3.06
C ASP A 239 -17.62 -7.18 3.86
N ALA A 240 -16.57 -8.00 3.77
CA ALA A 240 -16.58 -9.34 4.34
C ALA A 240 -16.86 -9.35 5.85
N PRO A 241 -17.69 -10.27 6.37
CA PRO A 241 -18.05 -10.30 7.78
C PRO A 241 -16.91 -10.78 8.69
N ALA A 242 -16.02 -11.62 8.17
CA ALA A 242 -14.86 -12.16 8.86
C ALA A 242 -13.64 -12.14 7.95
N ARG A 243 -12.47 -11.87 8.53
CA ARG A 243 -11.19 -11.83 7.82
C ARG A 243 -10.25 -12.85 8.42
N LEU A 244 -9.64 -13.63 7.53
CA LEU A 244 -8.54 -14.51 7.87
C LEU A 244 -7.37 -13.64 8.39
N ARG A 245 -6.81 -14.05 9.51
CA ARG A 245 -5.54 -13.49 10.01
C ARG A 245 -4.41 -14.45 9.67
N TRP A 246 -3.26 -13.90 9.31
CA TRP A 246 -2.10 -14.68 8.95
C TRP A 246 -0.81 -13.99 9.39
N ALA A 247 0.05 -14.72 10.08
CA ALA A 247 1.34 -14.19 10.52
C ALA A 247 2.45 -14.60 9.54
N PRO A 248 3.26 -13.67 9.01
CA PRO A 248 4.31 -14.01 8.05
C PRO A 248 5.35 -15.02 8.55
N HIS A 249 5.67 -15.05 9.85
CA HIS A 249 6.59 -16.05 10.41
C HIS A 249 5.97 -17.46 10.53
N HIS A 250 4.70 -17.66 10.18
CA HIS A 250 4.07 -18.98 10.15
C HIS A 250 4.81 -19.91 9.17
N GLY A 251 5.11 -21.13 9.63
CA GLY A 251 5.90 -22.12 8.88
C GLY A 251 7.41 -21.84 8.84
N CYS A 252 7.88 -20.68 9.31
CA CYS A 252 9.30 -20.30 9.25
C CYS A 252 10.18 -21.05 10.28
N GLY A 253 9.63 -22.01 11.02
CA GLY A 253 10.44 -23.00 11.74
C GLY A 253 11.26 -23.87 10.78
N ASP A 254 10.80 -24.02 9.53
CA ASP A 254 11.61 -24.55 8.43
C ASP A 254 12.48 -23.43 7.81
N PRO A 255 13.82 -23.60 7.73
CA PRO A 255 14.72 -22.57 7.21
C PRO A 255 14.46 -22.20 5.74
N ALA A 256 14.03 -23.17 4.91
CA ALA A 256 13.69 -22.91 3.52
C ALA A 256 12.46 -22.00 3.43
N SER A 257 11.40 -22.34 4.16
CA SER A 257 10.20 -21.51 4.28
C SER A 257 10.50 -20.10 4.82
N ALA A 258 11.43 -19.96 5.77
CA ALA A 258 11.85 -18.65 6.27
C ALA A 258 12.57 -17.80 5.21
N ARG A 259 13.40 -18.43 4.37
CA ARG A 259 14.09 -17.77 3.26
C ARG A 259 13.10 -17.32 2.19
N ASP A 260 12.20 -18.21 1.76
CA ASP A 260 11.20 -17.90 0.74
C ASP A 260 10.25 -16.79 1.21
N ARG A 261 9.83 -16.85 2.49
CA ARG A 261 9.01 -15.80 3.11
C ARG A 261 9.71 -14.45 3.12
N ALA A 262 10.99 -14.41 3.50
CA ALA A 262 11.77 -13.18 3.53
C ALA A 262 11.94 -12.60 2.11
N ALA A 263 12.20 -13.45 1.12
CA ALA A 263 12.30 -13.03 -0.28
C ALA A 263 10.99 -12.40 -0.77
N ALA A 264 9.84 -13.04 -0.51
CA ALA A 264 8.53 -12.53 -0.90
C ALA A 264 8.15 -11.23 -0.17
N LEU A 265 8.48 -11.08 1.12
CA LEU A 265 8.29 -9.83 1.87
C LEU A 265 9.14 -8.68 1.30
N LEU A 266 10.35 -8.96 0.84
CA LEU A 266 11.28 -7.94 0.33
C LEU A 266 11.07 -7.64 -1.16
N ALA A 267 10.35 -8.48 -1.90
CA ALA A 267 10.17 -8.32 -3.35
C ALA A 267 9.60 -6.95 -3.74
N PRO A 268 8.53 -6.43 -3.09
CA PRO A 268 7.95 -5.12 -3.47
C PRO A 268 8.86 -3.92 -3.24
N VAL A 269 9.83 -4.03 -2.33
CA VAL A 269 10.74 -2.92 -1.98
C VAL A 269 12.11 -3.07 -2.64
N ARG A 270 12.33 -4.13 -3.41
CA ARG A 270 13.61 -4.36 -4.10
C ARG A 270 13.87 -3.23 -5.08
N SER A 271 15.07 -2.66 -5.01
CA SER A 271 15.55 -1.69 -5.98
C SER A 271 16.19 -2.42 -7.17
N PRO A 272 15.95 -1.98 -8.42
CA PRO A 272 16.59 -2.54 -9.60
C PRO A 272 18.04 -2.04 -9.81
N ALA A 273 18.56 -1.14 -8.96
CA ALA A 273 19.91 -0.60 -9.12
C ALA A 273 21.00 -1.64 -8.79
N ARG A 274 22.01 -1.79 -9.66
CA ARG A 274 23.11 -2.78 -9.51
C ARG A 274 23.88 -2.67 -8.18
N GLY A 275 23.93 -1.49 -7.55
CA GLY A 275 24.61 -1.29 -6.26
C GLY A 275 23.87 -1.87 -5.05
N ASP A 276 22.58 -2.18 -5.20
CA ASP A 276 21.70 -2.54 -4.08
C ASP A 276 21.64 -4.06 -3.83
N GLU A 277 22.29 -4.88 -4.65
CA GLU A 277 22.27 -6.34 -4.51
C GLU A 277 22.86 -6.80 -3.17
N ALA A 278 24.00 -6.25 -2.76
CA ALA A 278 24.61 -6.57 -1.48
C ALA A 278 23.75 -6.14 -0.28
N VAL A 279 23.06 -5.00 -0.39
CA VAL A 279 22.11 -4.52 0.62
C VAL A 279 20.92 -5.45 0.71
N HIS A 280 20.36 -5.85 -0.43
CA HIS A 280 19.24 -6.79 -0.49
C HIS A 280 19.62 -8.17 0.07
N ALA A 281 20.82 -8.68 -0.24
CA ALA A 281 21.32 -9.94 0.31
C ALA A 281 21.47 -9.90 1.85
N ALA A 282 21.94 -8.77 2.39
CA ALA A 282 22.00 -8.54 3.83
C ALA A 282 20.58 -8.48 4.44
N ALA A 283 19.65 -7.75 3.81
CA ALA A 283 18.27 -7.66 4.25
C ALA A 283 17.56 -9.01 4.26
N LEU A 284 17.75 -9.81 3.20
CA LEU A 284 17.24 -11.17 3.09
C LEU A 284 17.75 -12.05 4.23
N THR A 285 19.06 -11.98 4.52
CA THR A 285 19.68 -12.75 5.60
C THR A 285 19.16 -12.34 6.97
N MET A 286 19.09 -11.04 7.25
CA MET A 286 18.55 -10.53 8.52
C MET A 286 17.08 -10.94 8.70
N LEU A 287 16.23 -10.70 7.69
CA LEU A 287 14.81 -10.97 7.78
C LEU A 287 14.50 -12.46 7.90
N ARG A 288 15.16 -13.35 7.13
CA ARG A 288 14.92 -14.80 7.26
C ARG A 288 15.34 -15.33 8.62
N CYS A 289 16.46 -14.85 9.17
CA CYS A 289 16.93 -15.27 10.48
C CYS A 289 15.99 -14.78 11.59
N TRP A 290 15.45 -13.56 11.47
CA TRP A 290 14.44 -13.06 12.40
C TRP A 290 13.11 -13.82 12.31
N LEU A 291 12.62 -14.12 11.11
CA LEU A 291 11.40 -14.93 10.93
C LEU A 291 11.57 -16.33 11.53
N HIS A 292 12.74 -16.96 11.30
CA HIS A 292 13.07 -18.27 11.84
C HIS A 292 13.18 -18.25 13.37
N ALA A 293 13.90 -17.27 13.93
CA ALA A 293 14.00 -17.08 15.38
C ALA A 293 12.62 -16.88 16.01
N ALA A 294 11.77 -16.00 15.45
CA ALA A 294 10.44 -15.75 15.98
C ALA A 294 9.56 -17.01 15.93
N ALA A 295 9.64 -17.79 14.84
CA ALA A 295 8.91 -19.05 14.73
C ALA A 295 9.37 -20.10 15.76
N LEU A 296 10.67 -20.23 16.01
CA LEU A 296 11.22 -21.17 16.99
C LEU A 296 10.91 -20.76 18.44
N ALA A 297 10.92 -19.46 18.74
CA ALA A 297 10.58 -18.93 20.06
C ALA A 297 9.07 -18.94 20.34
N GLY A 298 8.23 -19.15 19.32
CA GLY A 298 6.79 -18.95 19.44
C GLY A 298 6.39 -17.47 19.63
N ASP A 299 7.27 -16.56 19.22
CA ASP A 299 7.07 -15.12 19.36
C ASP A 299 6.04 -14.59 18.36
N PRO A 300 5.26 -13.56 18.73
CA PRO A 300 4.32 -12.92 17.84
C PRO A 300 5.04 -12.14 16.74
N PHE A 301 4.43 -12.00 15.55
CA PHE A 301 5.07 -11.36 14.40
C PHE A 301 5.54 -9.91 14.67
N ARG A 302 4.86 -9.19 15.57
CA ARG A 302 5.27 -7.85 16.02
C ARG A 302 6.70 -7.81 16.56
N GLN A 303 7.24 -8.94 17.02
CA GLN A 303 8.61 -9.10 17.49
C GLN A 303 9.62 -8.89 16.35
N VAL A 304 9.37 -9.46 15.17
CA VAL A 304 10.20 -9.27 13.97
C VAL A 304 10.22 -7.79 13.59
N HIS A 305 9.06 -7.14 13.59
CA HIS A 305 8.97 -5.71 13.35
C HIS A 305 9.72 -4.88 14.42
N ARG A 306 9.69 -5.30 15.69
CA ARG A 306 10.46 -4.66 16.78
C ARG A 306 11.97 -4.74 16.54
N TRP A 307 12.49 -5.90 16.14
CA TRP A 307 13.91 -6.05 15.81
C TRP A 307 14.31 -5.16 14.63
N ALA A 308 13.48 -5.08 13.59
CA ALA A 308 13.70 -4.17 12.46
C ALA A 308 13.71 -2.68 12.87
N LEU A 309 12.84 -2.26 13.80
CA LEU A 309 12.78 -0.86 14.27
C LEU A 309 13.94 -0.47 15.18
N THR A 310 14.37 -1.39 16.05
CA THR A 310 15.38 -1.10 17.08
C THR A 310 16.81 -1.36 16.61
N GLY A 311 16.98 -2.11 15.52
CA GLY A 311 18.29 -2.64 15.11
C GLY A 311 18.87 -3.67 16.10
N SER A 312 18.21 -3.91 17.24
CA SER A 312 18.66 -4.84 18.27
C SER A 312 18.22 -6.24 17.90
N SER A 313 19.19 -7.09 17.55
CA SER A 313 18.99 -8.49 17.16
C SER A 313 19.55 -9.48 18.18
N GLY A 314 20.01 -9.02 19.35
CA GLY A 314 20.63 -9.87 20.37
C GLY A 314 19.71 -11.00 20.82
N ASP A 315 18.43 -10.71 21.02
CA ASP A 315 17.40 -11.72 21.34
C ASP A 315 17.29 -12.78 20.23
N ALA A 316 17.22 -12.36 18.96
CA ALA A 316 17.08 -13.27 17.83
C ALA A 316 18.31 -14.17 17.68
N VAL A 317 19.51 -13.61 17.83
CA VAL A 317 20.76 -14.37 17.85
C VAL A 317 20.76 -15.40 19.00
N SER A 318 20.36 -14.98 20.20
CA SER A 318 20.28 -15.86 21.36
C SER A 318 19.32 -17.04 21.14
N VAL A 319 18.15 -16.78 20.56
CA VAL A 319 17.19 -17.82 20.18
C VAL A 319 17.81 -18.79 19.18
N LEU A 320 18.46 -18.30 18.12
CA LEU A 320 19.08 -19.15 17.10
C LEU A 320 20.25 -19.98 17.62
N ARG A 321 20.93 -19.56 18.69
CA ARG A 321 22.00 -20.35 19.32
C ARG A 321 21.48 -21.48 20.20
N THR A 322 20.27 -21.34 20.75
CA THR A 322 19.76 -22.22 21.82
C THR A 322 18.60 -23.11 21.38
N ALA A 323 17.84 -22.71 20.36
CA ALA A 323 16.71 -23.49 19.88
C ALA A 323 17.15 -24.76 19.14
N ALA A 324 16.62 -25.92 19.54
CA ALA A 324 16.97 -27.21 18.95
C ALA A 324 16.63 -27.33 17.45
N GLY A 325 15.65 -26.56 16.97
CA GLY A 325 15.26 -26.51 15.56
C GLY A 325 15.97 -25.45 14.73
N ALA A 326 16.97 -24.74 15.29
CA ALA A 326 17.69 -23.71 14.56
C ALA A 326 18.52 -24.29 13.43
N ALA A 327 18.46 -23.65 12.26
CA ALA A 327 19.28 -24.03 11.12
C ALA A 327 20.77 -23.94 11.51
N PRO A 328 21.61 -24.94 11.19
CA PRO A 328 23.03 -24.91 11.49
C PRO A 328 23.70 -23.63 10.97
N GLY A 329 24.39 -22.91 11.84
CA GLY A 329 25.10 -21.68 11.48
C GLY A 329 24.24 -20.42 11.36
N ALA A 330 22.91 -20.48 11.48
CA ALA A 330 22.04 -19.31 11.32
C ALA A 330 22.37 -18.16 12.29
N ALA A 331 22.72 -18.49 13.53
CA ALA A 331 23.15 -17.49 14.51
C ALA A 331 24.44 -16.78 14.09
N GLY A 332 25.47 -17.55 13.70
CA GLY A 332 26.75 -16.99 13.26
C GLY A 332 26.62 -16.19 11.96
N GLU A 333 25.75 -16.62 11.05
CA GLU A 333 25.46 -15.91 9.80
C GLU A 333 24.74 -14.57 10.05
N LEU A 334 23.76 -14.56 10.96
CA LEU A 334 23.09 -13.33 11.38
C LEU A 334 24.09 -12.38 12.05
N GLU A 335 24.91 -12.89 12.99
CA GLU A 335 25.95 -12.10 13.66
C GLU A 335 26.95 -11.50 12.67
N ALA A 336 27.48 -12.32 11.75
CA ALA A 336 28.41 -11.85 10.73
C ALA A 336 27.80 -10.73 9.87
N THR A 337 26.54 -10.87 9.48
CA THR A 337 25.82 -9.84 8.71
C THR A 337 25.65 -8.54 9.51
N LEU A 338 25.36 -8.65 10.82
CA LEU A 338 25.17 -7.50 11.70
C LEU A 338 26.48 -6.76 12.05
N THR A 339 27.63 -7.45 12.03
CA THR A 339 28.92 -6.87 12.43
C THR A 339 29.82 -6.45 11.27
N ALA A 340 29.71 -7.08 10.09
CA ALA A 340 30.71 -6.92 9.03
C ALA A 340 30.76 -5.51 8.40
N HIS A 341 29.61 -4.95 8.01
CA HIS A 341 29.54 -3.67 7.30
C HIS A 341 28.41 -2.78 7.83
N PRO A 342 28.69 -1.81 8.71
CA PRO A 342 27.66 -0.98 9.35
C PRO A 342 26.74 -0.27 8.36
N GLU A 343 27.30 0.35 7.31
CA GLU A 343 26.50 1.05 6.30
C GLU A 343 25.54 0.12 5.55
N ARG A 344 26.01 -1.08 5.20
CA ARG A 344 25.18 -2.10 4.52
C ARG A 344 24.09 -2.63 5.45
N ARG A 345 24.42 -2.86 6.72
CA ARG A 345 23.44 -3.25 7.75
C ARG A 345 22.37 -2.18 7.93
N ASP A 346 22.75 -0.91 7.98
CA ASP A 346 21.82 0.19 8.19
C ASP A 346 20.89 0.35 6.98
N ALA A 347 21.43 0.27 5.75
CA ALA A 347 20.65 0.26 4.53
C ALA A 347 19.71 -0.96 4.44
N ALA A 348 20.18 -2.15 4.84
CA ALA A 348 19.37 -3.37 4.89
C ALA A 348 18.24 -3.26 5.93
N THR A 349 18.53 -2.68 7.09
CA THR A 349 17.55 -2.43 8.15
C THR A 349 16.46 -1.49 7.64
N GLU A 350 16.81 -0.38 6.97
CA GLU A 350 15.83 0.54 6.41
C GLU A 350 14.98 -0.11 5.32
N LEU A 351 15.58 -0.97 4.48
CA LEU A 351 14.83 -1.75 3.50
C LEU A 351 13.78 -2.66 4.15
N ILE A 352 14.14 -3.37 5.22
CA ILE A 352 13.19 -4.20 5.98
C ILE A 352 12.13 -3.33 6.67
N ARG A 353 12.54 -2.18 7.22
CA ARG A 353 11.62 -1.23 7.87
C ARG A 353 10.59 -0.70 6.88
N ARG A 354 10.98 -0.44 5.63
CA ARG A 354 10.08 -0.08 4.54
C ARG A 354 9.16 -1.23 4.16
N ALA A 355 9.65 -2.46 4.06
CA ALA A 355 8.82 -3.63 3.77
C ALA A 355 7.77 -3.92 4.86
N LEU A 356 8.07 -3.57 6.11
CA LEU A 356 7.19 -3.82 7.26
C LEU A 356 6.48 -2.54 7.76
N SER A 357 6.52 -1.45 7.01
CA SER A 357 5.96 -0.14 7.40
C SER A 357 4.47 -0.24 7.78
N CYS A 358 3.70 -1.00 7.01
CA CYS A 358 2.26 -1.21 7.21
C CYS A 358 1.93 -1.88 8.55
N VAL A 359 2.86 -2.68 9.10
CA VAL A 359 2.72 -3.30 10.42
C VAL A 359 2.73 -2.26 11.55
N SER A 360 2.95 -0.98 11.27
CA SER A 360 2.71 0.08 12.26
C SER A 360 1.22 0.29 12.53
N GLN A 361 0.36 0.05 11.54
CA GLN A 361 -1.08 0.29 11.60
C GLN A 361 -1.82 -0.80 12.38
N LEU A 362 -2.79 -0.42 13.22
CA LEU A 362 -3.46 -1.34 14.15
C LEU A 362 -4.19 -2.49 13.43
N HIS A 363 -4.91 -2.19 12.36
CA HIS A 363 -5.69 -3.17 11.60
C HIS A 363 -4.78 -4.20 10.90
N VAL A 364 -3.66 -3.75 10.31
CA VAL A 364 -2.63 -4.62 9.72
C VAL A 364 -1.92 -5.47 10.79
N ARG A 365 -1.61 -4.90 11.97
CA ARG A 365 -1.06 -5.67 13.11
C ARG A 365 -2.01 -6.79 13.52
N HIS A 366 -3.31 -6.50 13.59
CA HIS A 366 -4.32 -7.50 13.93
C HIS A 366 -4.44 -8.59 12.85
N ALA A 367 -4.33 -8.22 11.57
CA ALA A 367 -4.24 -9.18 10.46
C ALA A 367 -3.04 -10.15 10.62
N CYS A 368 -1.95 -9.69 11.23
CA CYS A 368 -0.76 -10.49 11.53
C CYS A 368 -0.81 -11.31 12.83
N THR A 369 -1.97 -11.39 13.50
CA THR A 369 -2.14 -12.12 14.78
C THR A 369 -3.19 -13.24 14.67
N PRO A 370 -2.85 -14.36 14.00
CA PRO A 370 -3.80 -15.45 13.78
C PRO A 370 -4.17 -16.16 15.09
N SER A 371 -5.47 -16.43 15.23
CA SER A 371 -5.98 -17.40 16.21
C SER A 371 -5.73 -18.84 15.74
N ARG A 372 -6.06 -19.82 16.57
CA ARG A 372 -6.02 -21.23 16.18
C ARG A 372 -6.97 -21.54 15.01
N ALA A 373 -8.15 -20.93 14.99
CA ALA A 373 -9.12 -21.11 13.92
C ALA A 373 -8.58 -20.57 12.58
N ASP A 374 -7.88 -19.43 12.61
CA ASP A 374 -7.26 -18.87 11.40
C ASP A 374 -6.20 -19.80 10.81
N ARG A 375 -5.38 -20.43 11.66
CA ARG A 375 -4.36 -21.38 11.19
C ARG A 375 -5.00 -22.60 10.53
N LEU A 376 -6.03 -23.17 11.16
CA LEU A 376 -6.75 -24.32 10.59
C LEU A 376 -7.39 -23.96 9.25
N ALA A 377 -8.07 -22.81 9.17
CA ALA A 377 -8.65 -22.31 7.92
C ALA A 377 -7.61 -22.14 6.81
N TRP A 378 -6.43 -21.58 7.14
CA TRP A 378 -5.32 -21.45 6.19
C TRP A 378 -4.74 -22.81 5.74
N GLU A 379 -4.64 -23.80 6.64
CA GLU A 379 -4.10 -25.13 6.34
C GLU A 379 -5.06 -26.02 5.56
N SER A 380 -6.37 -25.81 5.70
CA SER A 380 -7.38 -26.75 5.20
C SER A 380 -8.18 -26.28 3.98
N PHE A 381 -8.14 -25.00 3.60
CA PHE A 381 -8.98 -24.51 2.50
C PHE A 381 -8.67 -25.18 1.15
N VAL A 382 -7.41 -25.51 0.85
CA VAL A 382 -7.04 -26.20 -0.41
C VAL A 382 -7.67 -27.60 -0.50
N PRO A 383 -7.45 -28.52 0.45
CA PRO A 383 -8.08 -29.85 0.39
C PRO A 383 -9.60 -29.80 0.53
N GLU A 384 -10.17 -28.74 1.11
CA GLU A 384 -11.62 -28.51 1.19
C GLU A 384 -12.22 -27.87 -0.08
N GLY A 385 -11.44 -27.65 -1.15
CA GLY A 385 -11.92 -27.00 -2.38
C GLY A 385 -12.31 -25.52 -2.20
N GLY A 386 -11.81 -24.89 -1.13
CA GLY A 386 -12.12 -23.55 -0.70
C GLY A 386 -11.49 -22.44 -1.53
N SER A 387 -11.82 -21.21 -1.16
CA SER A 387 -11.37 -19.99 -1.83
C SER A 387 -10.64 -19.07 -0.86
N LEU A 388 -9.51 -18.53 -1.27
CA LEU A 388 -8.79 -17.50 -0.54
C LEU A 388 -8.66 -16.24 -1.39
N TYR A 389 -9.30 -15.17 -0.94
CA TYR A 389 -9.15 -13.83 -1.53
C TYR A 389 -8.07 -13.08 -0.77
N VAL A 390 -7.06 -12.59 -1.47
CA VAL A 390 -5.98 -11.74 -0.98
C VAL A 390 -6.20 -10.37 -1.58
N VAL A 391 -6.69 -9.44 -0.75
CA VAL A 391 -7.17 -8.14 -1.21
C VAL A 391 -6.29 -7.04 -0.63
N GLY A 392 -5.91 -6.07 -1.46
CA GLY A 392 -5.26 -4.85 -1.00
C GLY A 392 -5.22 -3.77 -2.06
N GLU A 393 -4.80 -2.58 -1.67
CA GLU A 393 -4.78 -1.40 -2.51
C GLU A 393 -3.90 -1.61 -3.75
N SER A 394 -4.42 -1.22 -4.92
CA SER A 394 -3.65 -1.24 -6.16
C SER A 394 -2.73 -0.02 -6.26
N LEU A 395 -1.42 -0.26 -6.30
CA LEU A 395 -0.37 0.76 -6.37
C LEU A 395 0.38 0.71 -7.72
N GLU A 396 0.32 1.80 -8.48
CA GLU A 396 0.95 1.87 -9.82
C GLU A 396 2.49 2.11 -9.79
N ASP A 397 3.06 2.69 -8.73
CA ASP A 397 4.51 2.93 -8.61
C ASP A 397 5.04 2.68 -7.18
N PRO A 398 5.09 1.42 -6.73
CA PRO A 398 5.48 1.10 -5.35
C PRO A 398 6.98 1.31 -5.08
N HIS A 399 7.85 1.27 -6.11
CA HIS A 399 9.29 1.51 -5.94
C HIS A 399 9.62 2.93 -5.48
N ARG A 400 8.74 3.91 -5.76
CA ARG A 400 8.95 5.32 -5.40
C ARG A 400 8.23 5.77 -4.12
N GLY A 401 7.53 4.88 -3.40
CA GLY A 401 6.72 5.24 -2.25
C GLY A 401 6.62 4.20 -1.14
N ASP A 402 5.66 4.39 -0.25
CA ASP A 402 5.26 3.41 0.77
C ASP A 402 4.61 2.21 0.05
N PRO A 403 5.11 0.97 0.24
CA PRO A 403 4.55 -0.21 -0.44
C PRO A 403 3.20 -0.67 0.14
N ALA A 404 2.63 0.05 1.11
CA ALA A 404 1.39 -0.30 1.80
C ALA A 404 1.43 -1.76 2.30
N THR A 405 0.37 -2.56 2.09
CA THR A 405 0.35 -3.98 2.48
C THR A 405 0.90 -4.95 1.43
N MET A 406 1.37 -4.46 0.27
CA MET A 406 1.90 -5.28 -0.83
C MET A 406 2.93 -6.35 -0.38
N PRO A 407 3.88 -6.07 0.55
CA PRO A 407 4.76 -7.09 1.12
C PRO A 407 4.03 -8.27 1.77
N LEU A 408 2.96 -8.00 2.53
CA LEU A 408 2.18 -9.04 3.20
C LEU A 408 1.36 -9.86 2.21
N LEU A 409 0.75 -9.19 1.22
CA LEU A 409 -0.05 -9.85 0.17
C LEU A 409 0.83 -10.77 -0.67
N THR A 410 1.99 -10.26 -1.11
CA THR A 410 3.01 -11.04 -1.85
C THR A 410 3.46 -12.24 -1.04
N ALA A 411 3.82 -12.02 0.24
CA ALA A 411 4.28 -13.08 1.12
C ALA A 411 3.24 -14.16 1.40
N LEU A 412 1.96 -13.80 1.57
CA LEU A 412 0.87 -14.77 1.76
C LEU A 412 0.64 -15.57 0.47
N THR A 413 0.58 -14.91 -0.68
CA THR A 413 0.34 -15.59 -1.95
C THR A 413 1.49 -16.54 -2.30
N SER A 414 2.75 -16.14 -2.14
CA SER A 414 3.90 -17.06 -2.27
C SER A 414 3.85 -18.20 -1.25
N ALA A 415 3.32 -17.97 -0.03
CA ALA A 415 3.09 -19.04 0.96
C ALA A 415 2.19 -20.14 0.42
N VAL A 416 1.10 -19.74 -0.23
CA VAL A 416 0.06 -20.63 -0.74
C VAL A 416 0.60 -21.38 -1.95
N VAL A 417 1.32 -20.71 -2.85
CA VAL A 417 2.02 -21.35 -3.98
C VAL A 417 2.99 -22.43 -3.47
N GLY A 418 3.86 -22.08 -2.52
CA GLY A 418 4.79 -23.03 -1.93
C GLY A 418 4.09 -24.19 -1.19
N HIS A 419 2.96 -23.92 -0.53
CA HIS A 419 2.14 -24.95 0.10
C HIS A 419 1.54 -25.91 -0.94
N GLY A 420 0.97 -25.37 -2.03
CA GLY A 420 0.42 -26.15 -3.14
C GLY A 420 1.46 -27.04 -3.81
N ARG A 421 2.66 -26.51 -4.10
CA ARG A 421 3.79 -27.31 -4.64
C ARG A 421 4.17 -28.47 -3.71
N ARG A 422 4.25 -28.22 -2.40
CA ARG A 422 4.54 -29.26 -1.40
C ARG A 422 3.42 -30.30 -1.29
N MET A 423 2.16 -29.90 -1.44
CA MET A 423 1.03 -30.83 -1.51
C MET A 423 1.10 -31.70 -2.76
N ALA A 424 1.34 -31.09 -3.94
CA ALA A 424 1.51 -31.79 -5.21
C ALA A 424 2.63 -32.84 -5.14
N ALA A 425 3.80 -32.47 -4.62
CA ALA A 425 4.95 -33.36 -4.48
C ALA A 425 4.69 -34.56 -3.55
N ARG A 426 3.77 -34.44 -2.59
CA ARG A 426 3.36 -35.54 -1.69
C ARG A 426 2.16 -36.34 -2.21
N SER A 427 1.47 -35.84 -3.23
CA SER A 427 0.35 -36.53 -3.87
C SER A 427 0.85 -37.73 -4.67
N SER A 428 0.09 -38.81 -4.68
CA SER A 428 0.41 -40.00 -5.48
C SER A 428 0.50 -39.71 -6.98
N ALA A 429 -0.24 -38.70 -7.45
CA ALA A 429 -0.25 -38.28 -8.84
C ALA A 429 0.84 -37.24 -9.18
N GLY A 430 1.63 -36.80 -8.18
CA GLY A 430 2.60 -35.71 -8.34
C GLY A 430 1.97 -34.34 -8.62
N ARG A 431 0.65 -34.22 -8.46
CA ARG A 431 -0.14 -33.03 -8.78
C ARG A 431 -1.32 -32.84 -7.84
N LEU A 432 -1.82 -31.61 -7.78
CA LEU A 432 -3.10 -31.27 -7.16
C LEU A 432 -4.25 -31.73 -8.06
N ASP A 433 -5.16 -32.51 -7.47
CA ASP A 433 -6.36 -33.00 -8.12
C ASP A 433 -7.51 -33.04 -7.09
N PRO A 434 -8.51 -32.13 -7.17
CA PRO A 434 -8.67 -31.08 -8.17
C PRO A 434 -7.54 -30.02 -8.19
N PRO A 435 -7.31 -29.33 -9.32
CA PRO A 435 -6.29 -28.29 -9.40
C PRO A 435 -6.65 -27.07 -8.55
N VAL A 436 -5.62 -26.31 -8.16
CA VAL A 436 -5.76 -24.99 -7.54
C VAL A 436 -5.62 -23.92 -8.60
N THR A 437 -6.63 -23.09 -8.76
CA THR A 437 -6.61 -21.94 -9.69
C THR A 437 -6.06 -20.71 -8.98
N LEU A 438 -5.03 -20.09 -9.54
CA LEU A 438 -4.47 -18.81 -9.11
C LEU A 438 -4.98 -17.71 -10.04
N VAL A 439 -5.91 -16.88 -9.58
CA VAL A 439 -6.37 -15.69 -10.31
C VAL A 439 -5.62 -14.48 -9.77
N LEU A 440 -4.58 -14.07 -10.50
CA LEU A 440 -3.73 -12.94 -10.18
C LEU A 440 -4.21 -11.74 -10.99
N ASP A 441 -5.14 -10.97 -10.42
CA ASP A 441 -5.71 -9.78 -11.01
C ASP A 441 -4.84 -8.57 -10.67
N HIS A 442 -4.14 -8.04 -11.68
CA HIS A 442 -3.19 -6.94 -11.55
C HIS A 442 -2.04 -7.18 -10.55
N PRO A 443 -1.30 -8.30 -10.64
CA PRO A 443 -0.31 -8.67 -9.63
C PRO A 443 0.83 -7.65 -9.52
N ALA A 444 1.16 -6.95 -10.60
CA ALA A 444 2.18 -5.89 -10.61
C ALA A 444 1.87 -4.71 -9.69
N THR A 445 0.59 -4.45 -9.40
CA THR A 445 0.13 -3.33 -8.56
C THR A 445 -0.43 -3.78 -7.22
N VAL A 446 -0.64 -5.09 -7.00
CA VAL A 446 -1.24 -5.63 -5.76
C VAL A 446 -0.28 -6.55 -5.00
N ALA A 447 0.35 -7.51 -5.68
CA ALA A 447 1.25 -8.48 -5.07
C ALA A 447 2.22 -9.07 -6.11
N PRO A 448 3.38 -8.43 -6.36
CA PRO A 448 4.35 -8.87 -7.35
C PRO A 448 5.08 -10.13 -6.88
N LEU A 449 4.55 -11.29 -7.29
CA LEU A 449 5.05 -12.62 -6.97
C LEU A 449 6.41 -12.92 -7.63
N PRO A 450 7.48 -13.19 -6.87
CA PRO A 450 8.77 -13.61 -7.42
C PRO A 450 8.68 -14.88 -8.28
N GLU A 451 7.77 -15.79 -7.95
CA GLU A 451 7.64 -17.09 -8.59
C GLU A 451 6.78 -17.08 -9.88
N LEU A 452 6.20 -15.94 -10.26
CA LEU A 452 5.30 -15.85 -11.42
C LEU A 452 5.89 -16.45 -12.70
N PRO A 453 7.16 -16.21 -13.07
CA PRO A 453 7.75 -16.81 -14.27
C PRO A 453 7.74 -18.34 -14.22
N SER A 454 8.06 -18.92 -13.07
CA SER A 454 7.99 -20.38 -12.85
C SER A 454 6.57 -20.94 -12.80
N LEU A 455 5.56 -20.11 -12.52
CA LEU A 455 4.15 -20.50 -12.57
C LEU A 455 3.58 -20.48 -13.99
N LEU A 456 4.18 -19.69 -14.88
CA LEU A 456 3.79 -19.55 -16.28
C LEU A 456 4.59 -20.49 -17.20
N ALA A 457 5.82 -20.83 -16.82
CA ALA A 457 6.58 -21.91 -17.43
C ALA A 457 5.84 -23.22 -17.13
N ASN A 458 5.15 -23.77 -18.12
CA ASN A 458 4.28 -24.96 -18.04
C ASN A 458 5.02 -26.28 -17.70
N ASP A 459 6.19 -26.20 -17.06
CA ASP A 459 7.15 -27.30 -16.91
C ASP A 459 6.83 -28.26 -15.75
N GLU A 460 5.90 -27.89 -14.85
CA GLU A 460 5.50 -28.75 -13.74
C GLU A 460 3.96 -28.86 -13.70
N PRO A 461 3.35 -30.02 -14.04
CA PRO A 461 1.91 -30.22 -13.94
C PRO A 461 1.50 -30.41 -12.47
N SER A 462 1.98 -29.53 -11.58
CA SER A 462 1.70 -29.49 -10.14
C SER A 462 0.22 -29.30 -9.82
N GLY A 463 -0.61 -28.98 -10.83
CA GLY A 463 -2.03 -28.67 -10.67
C GLY A 463 -2.26 -27.24 -10.18
N LEU A 464 -1.27 -26.34 -10.30
CA LEU A 464 -1.43 -24.90 -10.12
C LEU A 464 -1.74 -24.24 -11.47
N VAL A 465 -3.00 -23.85 -11.68
CA VAL A 465 -3.45 -23.22 -12.92
C VAL A 465 -3.45 -21.71 -12.74
N THR A 466 -2.57 -20.99 -13.43
CA THR A 466 -2.35 -19.56 -13.20
C THR A 466 -2.98 -18.68 -14.27
N TYR A 467 -3.76 -17.69 -13.84
CA TYR A 467 -4.26 -16.58 -14.64
C TYR A 467 -3.58 -15.30 -14.17
N ALA A 468 -2.67 -14.75 -14.95
CA ALA A 468 -1.95 -13.52 -14.63
C ALA A 468 -2.43 -12.38 -15.52
N LEU A 469 -3.23 -11.47 -14.97
CA LEU A 469 -3.88 -10.39 -15.69
C LEU A 469 -3.10 -9.09 -15.47
N LEU A 470 -2.44 -8.58 -16.51
CA LEU A 470 -1.70 -7.30 -16.46
C LEU A 470 -2.41 -6.23 -17.28
N ARG A 471 -2.18 -4.96 -16.91
CA ARG A 471 -2.67 -3.79 -17.67
C ARG A 471 -1.82 -3.53 -18.90
N SER A 472 -0.51 -3.69 -18.79
CA SER A 472 0.42 -3.38 -19.87
C SER A 472 1.70 -4.22 -19.79
N GLU A 473 2.35 -4.41 -20.93
CA GLU A 473 3.64 -5.11 -21.02
C GLU A 473 4.76 -4.39 -20.25
N GLN A 474 4.65 -3.06 -20.07
CA GLN A 474 5.62 -2.29 -19.29
C GLN A 474 5.74 -2.79 -17.84
N GLN A 475 4.66 -3.34 -17.28
CA GLN A 475 4.66 -3.91 -15.94
C GLN A 475 5.53 -5.18 -15.84
N LEU A 476 5.70 -5.92 -16.94
CA LEU A 476 6.59 -7.09 -16.99
C LEU A 476 8.04 -6.67 -16.83
N GLY A 477 8.49 -5.64 -17.54
CA GLY A 477 9.89 -5.17 -17.47
C GLY A 477 10.32 -4.70 -16.08
N VAL A 478 9.37 -4.29 -15.22
CA VAL A 478 9.64 -3.85 -13.84
C VAL A 478 9.85 -5.03 -12.89
N TRP A 479 8.95 -6.01 -12.93
CA TRP A 479 8.90 -7.08 -11.93
C TRP A 479 9.45 -8.42 -12.43
N TRP A 480 9.28 -8.70 -13.72
CA TRP A 480 9.59 -9.97 -14.38
C TRP A 480 10.26 -9.72 -15.73
N PRO A 481 11.49 -9.16 -15.74
CA PRO A 481 12.18 -8.80 -16.98
C PRO A 481 12.39 -10.00 -17.92
N GLU A 482 12.47 -11.22 -17.39
CA GLU A 482 12.52 -12.46 -18.16
C GLU A 482 11.25 -12.81 -18.95
N LEU A 483 10.10 -12.21 -18.60
CA LEU A 483 8.82 -12.39 -19.31
C LEU A 483 8.56 -11.28 -20.34
N ALA A 484 9.38 -10.23 -20.37
CA ALA A 484 9.18 -9.07 -21.26
C ALA A 484 9.86 -9.23 -22.64
N GLY A 485 10.42 -10.41 -22.94
CA GLY A 485 11.30 -10.68 -24.09
C GLY A 485 10.64 -11.39 -25.25
#